data_AF-A0A6H0ZIR2-F1
#
_entry.id   AF-A0A6H0ZIR2-F1
#
_cell.length_a   1.000
_cell.length_b   1.000
_cell.length_c   1.000
_cell.angle_alpha   90.00
_cell.angle_beta   90.00
_cell.angle_gamma   90.00
#
_symmetry.space_group_name_H-M   'P 1'
#
loop_
_entity.id
_entity.type
_entity.pdbx_description
1 polymer ?
#
loop_
_entity_poly.entity_id
_entity_poly.type
_entity_poly.pdbx_seq_one_letter_code
_entity_poly.pdbx_strand_id
1 'polypeptide(L)'
;MPWFCPRHRDRDGFLAWVDITLLSNGAEVKAVRFNVDTDAGTLTTSRPGGVLWPKVSSPRLRIVVGYTDDYNSTARERMKSKLTINWTTNHEDIGHGGLSSAGGRNYVSSTYGMQRKDWAA
;
A
#
# COMPACT_ATOMS: atom_id res chain seq x y z
N MET A 1 18.93 15.28 -32.41
CA MET A 1 18.13 15.48 -31.19
C MET A 1 17.00 14.44 -31.18
N PRO A 2 17.11 13.31 -30.46
CA PRO A 2 16.01 12.37 -30.38
C PRO A 2 15.13 12.69 -29.18
N TRP A 3 13.84 12.83 -29.47
CA TRP A 3 12.75 13.03 -28.52
C TRP A 3 12.58 11.79 -27.65
N PHE A 4 12.88 11.90 -26.36
CA PHE A 4 12.45 10.90 -25.39
C PHE A 4 10.95 11.10 -25.12
N CYS A 5 10.14 10.14 -25.54
CA CYS A 5 8.78 9.95 -25.05
C CYS A 5 8.79 8.75 -24.10
N PRO A 6 8.72 8.95 -22.77
CA PRO A 6 8.64 7.81 -21.85
C PRO A 6 7.23 7.22 -21.87
N ARG A 7 7.19 5.98 -22.36
CA ARG A 7 6.07 5.04 -22.36
C ARG A 7 5.38 4.94 -20.99
N HIS A 8 4.04 4.95 -21.03
CA HIS A 8 3.08 4.38 -20.08
C HIS A 8 3.64 3.98 -18.69
N ARG A 9 3.75 4.96 -17.79
CA ARG A 9 3.64 4.74 -16.33
C ARG A 9 2.15 4.75 -15.98
N ASP A 10 1.73 3.98 -14.99
CA ASP A 10 0.59 4.37 -14.16
C ASP A 10 1.06 5.48 -13.19
N ARG A 11 0.65 6.74 -13.36
CA ARG A 11 1.36 7.68 -14.24
C ARG A 11 2.43 8.53 -13.58
N ASP A 12 2.61 8.46 -12.26
CA ASP A 12 3.46 9.47 -11.58
C ASP A 12 4.37 8.93 -10.45
N GLY A 13 4.34 7.63 -10.09
CA GLY A 13 5.29 7.07 -9.10
C GLY A 13 5.11 7.60 -7.66
N PHE A 14 3.94 8.16 -7.36
CA PHE A 14 3.66 8.82 -6.07
C PHE A 14 3.35 7.86 -4.93
N LEU A 15 2.96 6.62 -5.21
CA LEU A 15 2.57 5.66 -4.18
C LEU A 15 3.78 4.86 -3.71
N ALA A 16 4.09 4.91 -2.42
CA ALA A 16 5.17 4.13 -1.82
C ALA A 16 4.63 2.84 -1.17
N TRP A 17 3.55 2.96 -0.41
CA TRP A 17 2.90 1.82 0.23
C TRP A 17 1.46 2.12 0.62
N VAL A 18 0.68 1.05 0.82
CA VAL A 18 -0.66 1.10 1.40
C VAL A 18 -0.70 0.14 2.57
N ASP A 19 -1.08 0.64 3.74
CA ASP A 19 -1.30 -0.14 4.95
C ASP A 19 -2.79 -0.30 5.21
N ILE A 20 -3.22 -1.52 5.49
CA ILE A 20 -4.60 -1.84 5.85
C ILE A 20 -4.57 -2.58 7.19
N THR A 21 -5.22 -2.00 8.20
CA THR A 21 -5.30 -2.58 9.54
C THR A 21 -6.75 -2.90 9.90
N LEU A 22 -7.00 -4.11 10.40
CA LEU A 22 -8.23 -4.45 11.12
C LEU A 22 -8.06 -4.20 12.60
N LEU A 23 -8.95 -3.40 13.16
CA LEU A 23 -9.06 -3.20 14.59
C LEU A 23 -10.34 -3.83 15.13
N SER A 24 -10.24 -4.38 16.34
CA SER A 24 -11.35 -4.88 17.16
C SER A 24 -11.30 -4.15 18.50
N ASN A 25 -12.35 -3.39 18.82
CA ASN A 25 -12.41 -2.59 20.05
C ASN A 25 -11.17 -1.67 20.24
N GLY A 26 -10.60 -1.16 19.14
CA GLY A 26 -9.41 -0.30 19.14
C GLY A 26 -8.06 -1.02 19.16
N ALA A 27 -8.02 -2.35 19.32
CA ALA A 27 -6.78 -3.13 19.23
C ALA A 27 -6.58 -3.71 17.83
N GLU A 28 -5.34 -3.74 17.34
CA GLU A 28 -5.01 -4.39 16.07
C GLU A 28 -5.20 -5.91 16.15
N VAL A 29 -5.80 -6.49 15.12
CA VAL A 29 -6.03 -7.96 15.03
C VAL A 29 -5.32 -8.56 13.83
N LYS A 30 -5.27 -7.81 12.73
CA LYS A 30 -4.65 -8.21 11.48
C LYS A 30 -4.22 -6.98 10.71
N ALA A 31 -3.07 -7.04 10.08
CA ALA A 31 -2.61 -5.97 9.20
C ALA A 31 -2.00 -6.53 7.92
N VAL A 32 -2.09 -5.76 6.85
CA VAL A 32 -1.49 -6.06 5.56
C VAL A 32 -0.94 -4.77 4.97
N ARG A 33 0.33 -4.79 4.57
CA ARG A 33 0.97 -3.68 3.87
C ARG A 33 1.40 -4.09 2.48
N PHE A 34 1.08 -3.26 1.51
CA PHE A 34 1.51 -3.37 0.14
C PHE A 34 2.59 -2.33 -0.12
N ASN A 35 3.84 -2.76 -0.23
CA ASN A 35 4.97 -1.92 -0.62
C ASN A 35 5.11 -1.95 -2.13
N VAL A 36 5.20 -0.78 -2.74
CA VAL A 36 5.51 -0.62 -4.16
C VAL A 36 6.98 -0.93 -4.39
N ASP A 37 7.26 -1.75 -5.40
CA ASP A 37 8.61 -2.06 -5.86
C ASP A 37 8.72 -1.67 -7.34
N THR A 38 9.54 -0.65 -7.64
CA THR A 38 9.76 -0.17 -9.01
C THR A 38 10.87 -0.91 -9.74
N ASP A 39 11.62 -1.79 -9.05
CA ASP A 39 12.71 -2.61 -9.59
C ASP A 39 12.36 -4.11 -9.47
N ALA A 40 11.18 -4.46 -9.97
CA ALA A 40 10.56 -5.78 -9.80
C ALA A 40 11.28 -6.94 -10.52
N GLY A 41 12.42 -6.70 -11.17
CA GLY A 41 13.14 -7.68 -11.99
C GLY A 41 13.58 -8.95 -11.24
N THR A 42 13.56 -8.93 -9.90
CA THR A 42 13.87 -10.08 -9.04
C THR A 42 12.65 -10.70 -8.36
N LEU A 43 11.47 -10.09 -8.48
CA LEU A 43 10.26 -10.59 -7.83
C LEU A 43 9.58 -11.67 -8.68
N THR A 44 9.07 -12.71 -8.02
CA THR A 44 8.24 -13.74 -8.64
C THR A 44 6.79 -13.60 -8.16
N THR A 45 5.85 -13.49 -9.09
CA THR A 45 4.42 -13.36 -8.76
C THR A 45 3.92 -14.58 -8.00
N SER A 46 3.30 -14.33 -6.85
CA SER A 46 2.55 -15.30 -6.06
C SER A 46 1.10 -15.33 -6.50
N ARG A 47 0.43 -16.49 -6.37
CA ARG A 47 -1.03 -16.56 -6.55
C ARG A 47 -1.74 -15.62 -5.55
N PRO A 48 -2.80 -14.91 -5.94
CA PRO A 48 -3.63 -14.17 -4.99
C PRO A 48 -4.18 -15.09 -3.88
N GLY A 49 -4.28 -14.59 -2.63
CA GLY A 49 -4.77 -15.39 -1.50
C GLY A 49 -4.58 -14.70 -0.15
N GLY A 50 -5.04 -15.35 0.93
CA GLY A 50 -4.98 -14.78 2.29
C GLY A 50 -5.97 -13.63 2.53
N VAL A 51 -7.06 -13.59 1.76
CA VAL A 51 -8.07 -12.51 1.75
C VAL A 51 -9.08 -12.66 2.90
N LEU A 52 -9.19 -13.84 3.50
CA LEU A 52 -10.11 -14.05 4.62
C LEU A 52 -9.57 -13.35 5.88
N TRP A 53 -10.29 -12.34 6.34
CA TRP A 53 -10.02 -11.63 7.58
C TRP A 53 -10.99 -12.14 8.66
N PRO A 54 -10.54 -12.25 9.92
CA PRO A 54 -11.39 -12.79 10.98
C PRO A 54 -12.60 -11.90 11.23
N LYS A 55 -13.73 -12.50 11.60
CA LYS A 55 -14.89 -11.78 12.11
C LYS A 55 -14.61 -11.37 13.56
N VAL A 56 -14.74 -10.08 13.86
CA VAL A 56 -14.44 -9.51 15.18
C VAL A 56 -15.59 -8.65 15.69
N SER A 57 -15.61 -8.36 16.99
CA SER A 57 -16.54 -7.40 17.60
C SER A 57 -16.07 -5.97 17.37
N SER A 58 -17.03 -5.06 17.15
CA SER A 58 -16.77 -3.63 16.89
C SER A 58 -15.64 -3.40 15.85
N PRO A 59 -15.75 -3.95 14.62
CA PRO A 59 -14.69 -3.88 13.64
C PRO A 59 -14.48 -2.46 13.13
N ARG A 60 -13.22 -2.04 13.02
CA ARG A 60 -12.83 -0.82 12.30
C ARG A 60 -11.72 -1.15 11.31
N LEU A 61 -11.90 -0.74 10.06
CA LEU A 61 -10.86 -0.80 9.05
C LEU A 61 -10.14 0.54 8.98
N ARG A 62 -8.81 0.53 9.07
CA ARG A 62 -7.96 1.70 8.87
C ARG A 62 -7.14 1.50 7.60
N ILE A 63 -7.12 2.50 6.72
CA ILE A 63 -6.28 2.52 5.53
C ILE A 63 -5.36 3.74 5.63
N VAL A 64 -4.05 3.49 5.59
CA VAL A 64 -3.03 4.55 5.60
C VAL A 64 -2.23 4.42 4.32
N VAL A 65 -2.02 5.54 3.63
CA VAL A 65 -1.29 5.58 2.37
C VAL A 65 -0.01 6.37 2.56
N GLY A 66 1.12 5.74 2.26
CA GLY A 66 2.42 6.38 2.17
C GLY A 66 2.76 6.73 0.75
N TYR A 67 3.30 7.93 0.56
CA TYR A 67 3.70 8.45 -0.74
C TYR A 67 5.21 8.67 -0.80
N THR A 68 5.74 8.68 -2.02
CA THR A 68 7.13 9.03 -2.31
C THR A 68 7.33 10.55 -2.22
N ASP A 69 8.59 10.99 -2.16
CA ASP A 69 8.94 12.42 -2.13
C ASP A 69 8.52 13.16 -3.42
N ASP A 70 8.30 12.42 -4.51
CA ASP A 70 7.76 12.95 -5.77
C ASP A 70 6.34 13.50 -5.59
N TYR A 71 5.59 13.05 -4.57
CA TYR A 71 4.26 13.54 -4.24
C TYR A 71 4.29 14.86 -3.43
N ASN A 72 4.93 15.87 -4.00
CA ASN A 72 5.03 17.22 -3.43
C ASN A 72 3.72 18.04 -3.57
N SER A 73 3.72 19.29 -3.10
CA SER A 73 2.56 20.19 -3.12
C SER A 73 1.96 20.38 -4.52
N THR A 74 2.80 20.49 -5.54
CA THR A 74 2.37 20.64 -6.95
C THR A 74 1.68 19.37 -7.44
N ALA A 75 2.26 18.20 -7.15
CA ALA A 75 1.67 16.90 -7.47
C ALA A 75 0.32 16.71 -6.75
N ARG A 76 0.25 17.09 -5.47
CA ARG A 76 -0.97 17.00 -4.65
C ARG A 76 -2.11 17.82 -5.26
N GLU A 77 -1.85 19.05 -5.68
CA GLU A 77 -2.89 19.88 -6.31
C GLU A 77 -3.38 19.29 -7.63
N ARG A 78 -2.47 18.77 -8.46
CA ARG A 78 -2.81 18.10 -9.74
C ARG A 78 -3.59 16.80 -9.55
N MET A 79 -3.36 16.09 -8.44
CA MET A 79 -4.01 14.82 -8.15
C MET A 79 -5.35 14.99 -7.43
N LYS A 80 -5.60 16.13 -6.77
CA LYS A 80 -6.79 16.39 -5.97
C LYS A 80 -8.09 16.08 -6.71
N SER A 81 -8.23 16.49 -7.97
CA SER A 81 -9.44 16.24 -8.78
C SER A 81 -9.57 14.81 -9.28
N LYS A 82 -8.51 13.99 -9.19
CA LYS A 82 -8.49 12.59 -9.62
C LYS A 82 -8.80 11.60 -8.50
N LEU A 83 -8.80 12.07 -7.24
CA LEU A 83 -9.04 11.22 -6.07
C LEU A 83 -10.52 11.24 -5.71
N THR A 84 -11.15 10.07 -5.65
CA THR A 84 -12.56 9.92 -5.24
C THR A 84 -12.77 10.16 -3.75
N ILE A 85 -11.73 9.94 -2.94
CA ILE A 85 -11.76 10.05 -1.49
C ILE A 85 -10.81 11.15 -1.07
N ASN A 86 -11.28 12.03 -0.17
CA ASN A 86 -10.42 13.01 0.48
C ASN A 86 -9.55 12.29 1.53
N TRP A 87 -8.24 12.32 1.32
CA TRP A 87 -7.27 11.77 2.25
C TRP A 87 -6.75 12.88 3.17
N THR A 88 -6.65 12.58 4.46
CA THR A 88 -6.11 13.48 5.48
C THR A 88 -4.83 12.90 6.06
N THR A 89 -4.00 13.76 6.67
CA THR A 89 -2.83 13.31 7.42
C THR A 89 -3.26 12.36 8.53
N ASN A 90 -2.48 11.29 8.72
CA ASN A 90 -2.62 10.34 9.80
C ASN A 90 -1.34 10.37 10.67
N HIS A 91 -1.50 10.21 11.98
CA HIS A 91 -0.40 10.22 12.96
C HIS A 91 -0.38 8.93 13.81
N GLU A 92 -1.15 7.92 13.41
CA GLU A 92 -1.19 6.65 14.13
C GLU A 92 0.09 5.86 13.86
N ASP A 93 0.55 5.11 14.87
CA ASP A 93 1.59 4.12 14.63
C ASP A 93 1.02 2.97 13.79
N ILE A 94 1.77 2.64 12.74
CA ILE A 94 1.48 1.55 11.80
C ILE A 94 2.65 0.54 11.81
N GLY A 95 3.50 0.52 12.83
CA GLY A 95 4.58 -0.46 12.97
C GLY A 95 4.09 -1.88 13.23
N HIS A 96 2.83 -2.05 13.66
CA HIS A 96 2.21 -3.33 14.03
C HIS A 96 3.00 -4.11 15.10
N GLY A 97 3.64 -3.40 16.05
CA GLY A 97 4.48 -4.02 17.10
C GLY A 97 3.74 -4.98 18.03
N GLY A 98 2.40 -4.92 18.07
CA GLY A 98 1.55 -5.86 18.79
C GLY A 98 1.15 -7.11 18.01
N LEU A 99 1.57 -7.25 16.75
CA LEU A 99 1.25 -8.39 15.88
C LEU A 99 2.52 -9.15 15.50
N SER A 100 2.34 -10.42 15.12
CA SER A 100 3.41 -11.26 14.57
C SER A 100 3.41 -11.25 13.04
N SER A 101 4.60 -11.34 12.44
CA SER A 101 4.73 -11.53 10.98
C SER A 101 4.06 -12.84 10.56
N ALA A 102 3.14 -12.76 9.60
CA ALA A 102 2.32 -13.87 9.11
C ALA A 102 2.65 -14.23 7.65
N GLY A 103 3.79 -13.76 7.14
CA GLY A 103 4.27 -14.00 5.78
C GLY A 103 3.98 -12.85 4.83
N GLY A 104 3.78 -13.17 3.56
CA GLY A 104 3.64 -12.17 2.52
C GLY A 104 3.45 -12.76 1.13
N ARG A 105 3.27 -11.88 0.13
CA ARG A 105 3.08 -12.24 -1.28
C ARG A 105 3.70 -11.18 -2.17
N ASN A 106 4.22 -11.60 -3.31
CA ASN A 106 4.67 -10.65 -4.34
C ASN A 106 3.70 -10.65 -5.50
N TYR A 107 3.42 -9.47 -6.05
CA TYR A 107 2.65 -9.28 -7.27
C TYR A 107 3.53 -8.53 -8.26
N VAL A 108 3.69 -9.05 -9.47
CA VAL A 108 4.52 -8.44 -10.51
C VAL A 108 3.72 -8.29 -11.78
N SER A 109 3.80 -7.11 -12.39
CA SER A 109 3.28 -6.78 -13.70
C SER A 109 4.35 -6.00 -14.46
N SER A 110 4.86 -6.60 -15.55
CA SER A 110 5.97 -6.07 -16.33
C SER A 110 7.17 -5.63 -15.47
N THR A 111 7.52 -4.34 -15.47
CA THR A 111 8.64 -3.77 -14.70
C THR A 111 8.24 -3.37 -13.28
N TYR A 112 6.97 -3.54 -12.91
CA TYR A 112 6.41 -3.07 -11.65
C TYR A 112 6.06 -4.22 -10.73
N GLY A 113 6.34 -4.04 -9.45
CA GLY A 113 6.21 -5.03 -8.40
C GLY A 113 5.50 -4.46 -7.20
N MET A 114 4.94 -5.36 -6.41
CA MET A 114 4.32 -5.03 -5.14
C MET A 114 4.59 -6.17 -4.16
N GLN A 115 5.22 -5.84 -3.05
CA GLN A 115 5.47 -6.76 -1.95
C GLN A 115 4.40 -6.56 -0.89
N ARG A 116 3.60 -7.59 -0.67
CA ARG A 116 2.64 -7.65 0.42
C ARG A 116 3.28 -8.28 1.64
N LYS A 117 3.19 -7.61 2.78
CA LYS A 117 3.56 -8.12 4.11
C LYS A 117 2.30 -8.30 4.93
N ASP A 118 2.18 -9.43 5.62
CA ASP A 118 1.01 -9.78 6.41
C ASP A 118 1.39 -9.87 7.90
N TRP A 119 0.52 -9.40 8.79
CA TRP A 119 0.64 -9.52 10.25
C TRP A 119 -0.66 -10.04 10.86
N ALA A 120 -0.56 -10.84 11.92
CA ALA A 120 -1.69 -11.36 12.68
C ALA A 120 -1.36 -11.51 14.18
N ALA A 121 -2.41 -11.47 15.00
CA ALA A 121 -2.34 -11.72 16.44
C ALA A 121 -2.04 -13.20 16.75
#